data_AF-A0A916N2E0-F1
#
_entry.id   AF-A0A916N2E0-F1
#
_cell.length_a   1.000
_cell.length_b   1.000
_cell.length_c   1.000
_cell.angle_alpha   90.00
_cell.angle_beta   90.00
_cell.angle_gamma   90.00
#
_symmetry.space_group_name_H-M   'P 1'
#
loop_
_entity.id
_entity.type
_entity.pdbx_description
1 polymer ?
#
loop_
_entity_poly.entity_id
_entity_poly.type
_entity_poly.pdbx_seq_one_letter_code
_entity_poly.pdbx_strand_id
1 'polypeptide(L)'
;MEMITQGKVTGFKWWKSADKQLDVGTLYLESNLKNSKKDGFGGENGEGFAKGYASAPIKCASAEVVKKIKHLETPFSAEIVIDQETDGAGGVVQVCMDVRPMQRVEPAKKAA
;
A
#
# COMPACT_ATOMS: atom_id res chain seq x y z
N MET A 1 -9.66 -7.54 -11.30
CA MET A 1 -10.77 -6.60 -11.03
C MET A 1 -10.17 -5.40 -10.32
N GLU A 2 -10.21 -4.23 -10.94
CA GLU A 2 -9.59 -3.03 -10.36
C GLU A 2 -10.46 -2.43 -9.25
N MET A 3 -9.85 -2.17 -8.11
CA MET A 3 -10.41 -1.53 -6.93
C MET A 3 -9.62 -0.25 -6.64
N ILE A 4 -10.32 0.84 -6.39
CA ILE A 4 -9.69 2.07 -5.88
C ILE A 4 -9.95 2.15 -4.38
N THR A 5 -8.89 2.27 -3.59
CA THR A 5 -8.96 2.47 -2.15
C THR A 5 -8.20 3.71 -1.73
N GLN A 6 -8.68 4.38 -0.70
CA GLN A 6 -7.95 5.47 -0.04
C GLN A 6 -7.20 4.91 1.16
N GLY A 7 -5.91 5.19 1.24
CA GLY A 7 -5.05 4.64 2.28
C GLY A 7 -3.91 5.56 2.65
N LYS A 8 -3.37 5.34 3.85
CA LYS A 8 -2.16 6.00 4.32
C LYS A 8 -0.96 5.13 4.00
N VAL A 9 -0.07 5.64 3.16
CA VAL A 9 1.21 5.01 2.83
C VAL A 9 2.18 5.33 3.96
N THR A 10 2.60 4.30 4.70
CA THR A 10 3.52 4.43 5.84
C THR A 10 4.97 4.22 5.45
N GLY A 11 5.23 3.60 4.29
CA GLY A 11 6.56 3.35 3.78
C GLY A 11 6.51 2.69 2.40
N PHE A 12 7.69 2.56 1.79
CA PHE A 12 7.86 1.85 0.53
C PHE A 12 9.27 1.27 0.42
N LYS A 13 9.42 0.20 -0.35
CA LYS A 13 10.68 -0.44 -0.69
C LYS A 13 10.68 -0.78 -2.17
N TRP A 14 11.80 -0.58 -2.86
CA TRP A 14 11.92 -0.98 -4.26
C TRP A 14 13.32 -1.54 -4.52
N TRP A 15 13.37 -2.43 -5.49
CA TRP A 15 14.61 -2.94 -6.03
C TRP A 15 14.65 -2.66 -7.53
N LYS A 16 15.84 -2.38 -8.04
CA LYS A 16 16.09 -2.23 -9.46
C LYS A 16 17.12 -3.27 -9.86
N SER A 17 16.78 -4.15 -10.79
CA SER A 17 17.75 -5.05 -11.39
C SER A 17 18.36 -4.43 -12.63
N ALA A 18 19.61 -4.77 -12.93
CA ALA A 18 20.28 -4.34 -14.16
C ALA A 18 19.49 -4.77 -15.41
N ASP A 19 18.87 -5.96 -15.35
CA ASP A 19 18.21 -6.60 -16.50
C ASP A 19 16.69 -6.42 -16.49
N LYS A 20 16.15 -5.50 -15.68
CA LYS A 20 14.70 -5.20 -15.49
C LYS A 20 13.82 -6.38 -15.04
N GLN A 21 14.32 -7.61 -15.02
CA GLN A 21 13.57 -8.82 -14.63
C GLN A 21 13.10 -8.80 -13.16
N LEU A 22 13.66 -7.94 -12.31
CA LEU A 22 13.29 -7.81 -10.89
C LEU A 22 13.00 -6.34 -10.51
N ASP A 23 12.43 -5.55 -11.42
CA ASP A 23 11.96 -4.19 -11.09
C ASP A 23 10.66 -4.26 -10.27
N VAL A 24 10.82 -4.58 -8.98
CA VAL A 24 9.73 -4.83 -8.03
C VAL A 24 9.65 -3.71 -7.00
N GLY A 25 8.41 -3.29 -6.69
CA GLY A 25 8.10 -2.38 -5.59
C GLY A 25 7.23 -3.05 -4.53
N THR A 26 7.31 -2.57 -3.30
CA THR A 26 6.39 -2.91 -2.21
C THR A 26 6.02 -1.63 -1.47
N LEU A 27 4.72 -1.42 -1.28
CA LEU A 27 4.18 -0.35 -0.44
C LEU A 27 3.77 -0.92 0.89
N TYR A 28 3.85 -0.09 1.92
CA TYR A 28 3.31 -0.39 3.24
C TYR A 28 2.13 0.54 3.48
N LEU A 29 0.95 -0.04 3.65
CA LEU A 29 -0.28 0.71 3.90
C LEU A 29 -0.75 0.50 5.33
N GLU A 30 -1.25 1.56 5.94
CA GLU A 30 -1.90 1.47 7.25
C GLU A 30 -3.23 0.72 7.12
N SER A 31 -3.31 -0.46 7.74
CA SER A 31 -4.51 -1.28 7.84
C SER A 31 -5.07 -1.22 9.26
N ASN A 32 -6.37 -0.95 9.36
CA ASN A 32 -7.07 -0.98 10.64
C ASN A 32 -7.34 -2.43 11.07
N LEU A 33 -6.89 -2.80 12.27
CA LEU A 33 -7.03 -4.15 12.79
C LEU A 33 -8.38 -4.42 13.46
N LYS A 34 -9.24 -3.40 13.63
CA LYS A 34 -10.52 -3.54 14.33
C LYS A 34 -11.45 -4.63 13.75
N ASN A 35 -11.30 -5.00 12.49
CA ASN A 35 -12.04 -6.07 11.82
C ASN A 35 -11.17 -7.28 11.44
N SER A 36 -10.01 -7.43 12.10
CA SER A 36 -9.07 -8.54 11.85
C SER A 36 -9.69 -9.89 12.21
N LYS A 37 -9.51 -10.90 11.36
CA LYS A 37 -9.86 -12.29 11.64
C LYS A 37 -8.61 -13.03 12.14
N LYS A 38 -8.83 -14.06 12.97
CA LYS A 38 -7.75 -14.89 13.52
C LYS A 38 -6.88 -15.55 12.44
N ASP A 39 -7.45 -15.81 11.25
CA ASP A 39 -6.83 -16.57 10.16
C ASP A 39 -6.56 -15.74 8.88
N GLY A 40 -6.59 -14.39 8.93
CA GLY A 40 -6.30 -13.56 7.75
C GLY A 40 -6.54 -12.04 7.91
N PHE A 41 -6.16 -11.27 6.88
CA PHE A 41 -6.47 -9.84 6.80
C PHE A 41 -8.00 -9.62 6.70
N GLY A 42 -8.49 -8.62 7.43
CA GLY A 42 -9.88 -8.48 7.86
C GLY A 42 -10.97 -8.60 6.78
N GLY A 43 -12.16 -9.00 7.22
CA GLY A 43 -13.40 -8.99 6.43
C GLY A 43 -14.52 -8.28 7.21
N GLU A 44 -15.61 -7.95 6.54
CA GLU A 44 -16.76 -7.20 7.10
C GLU A 44 -17.38 -7.80 8.37
N ASN A 45 -17.10 -9.07 8.67
CA ASN A 45 -17.66 -9.82 9.81
C ASN A 45 -16.58 -10.42 10.74
N GLY A 46 -15.38 -9.82 10.83
CA GLY A 46 -14.35 -10.29 11.75
C GLY A 46 -14.61 -9.82 13.19
N GLU A 47 -14.75 -10.75 14.15
CA GLU A 47 -14.67 -10.43 15.58
C GLU A 47 -13.26 -9.87 15.85
N GLY A 48 -13.14 -8.55 16.01
CA GLY A 48 -11.87 -7.84 16.11
C GLY A 48 -10.92 -8.43 17.16
N PHE A 49 -10.05 -9.34 16.72
CA PHE A 49 -9.12 -10.06 17.59
C PHE A 49 -7.95 -9.17 18.03
N ALA A 50 -7.55 -8.23 17.18
CA ALA A 50 -6.51 -7.24 17.45
C ALA A 50 -7.05 -5.82 17.36
N LYS A 51 -6.52 -4.93 18.20
CA LYS A 51 -6.84 -3.48 18.21
C LYS A 51 -5.64 -2.70 17.69
N GLY A 52 -5.90 -1.62 16.95
CA GLY A 52 -4.89 -0.67 16.48
C GLY A 52 -4.70 -0.68 14.97
N TYR A 53 -3.54 -0.23 14.53
CA TYR A 53 -3.17 -0.11 13.12
C TYR A 53 -1.88 -0.88 12.86
N ALA A 54 -1.80 -1.57 11.73
CA ALA A 54 -0.60 -2.25 11.27
C ALA A 54 -0.22 -1.76 9.87
N SER A 55 1.07 -1.81 9.55
CA SER A 55 1.54 -1.58 8.18
C SER A 55 1.53 -2.90 7.41
N ALA A 56 0.65 -3.02 6.43
CA ALA A 56 0.51 -4.20 5.58
C ALA A 56 1.28 -4.01 4.26
N PRO A 57 2.11 -4.99 3.85
CA PRO A 57 2.83 -4.91 2.59
C PRO A 57 1.92 -5.24 1.41
N ILE A 58 1.98 -4.44 0.34
CA ILE A 58 1.34 -4.70 -0.94
C ILE A 58 2.38 -4.61 -2.04
N LYS A 59 2.43 -5.64 -2.91
CA LYS A 59 3.35 -5.66 -4.06
C LYS A 59 2.87 -4.65 -5.10
N CYS A 60 3.80 -3.92 -5.70
CA CYS A 60 3.51 -3.10 -6.87
C CYS A 60 3.66 -3.91 -8.14
N ALA A 61 2.85 -3.60 -9.16
CA ALA A 61 3.00 -4.13 -10.51
C ALA A 61 4.36 -3.76 -11.15
N SER A 62 4.97 -2.66 -10.70
CA SER A 62 6.27 -2.20 -11.17
C SER A 62 6.97 -1.31 -10.14
N ALA A 63 8.30 -1.30 -10.15
CA ALA A 63 9.11 -0.30 -9.43
C ALA A 63 8.79 1.15 -9.83
N GLU A 64 8.22 1.40 -11.02
CA GLU A 64 7.80 2.75 -11.44
C GLU A 64 6.74 3.36 -10.51
N VAL A 65 5.85 2.54 -9.95
CA VAL A 65 4.83 2.99 -8.99
C VAL A 65 5.50 3.64 -7.78
N VAL A 66 6.54 3.00 -7.23
CA VAL A 66 7.30 3.53 -6.11
C VAL A 66 8.12 4.76 -6.51
N LYS A 67 8.69 4.77 -7.73
CA LYS A 67 9.47 5.92 -8.23
C LYS A 67 8.63 7.20 -8.34
N LYS A 68 7.32 7.10 -8.61
CA LYS A 68 6.40 8.25 -8.62
C LYS A 68 6.28 8.91 -7.25
N ILE A 69 6.36 8.15 -6.16
CA ILE A 69 6.08 8.63 -4.80
C ILE A 69 7.33 8.73 -3.91
N LYS A 70 8.49 8.27 -4.38
CA LYS A 70 9.73 8.20 -3.58
C LYS A 70 10.22 9.54 -3.03
N HIS A 71 9.76 10.64 -3.60
CA HIS A 71 10.16 12.00 -3.23
C HIS A 71 9.25 12.61 -2.15
N LEU A 72 8.21 11.89 -1.73
CA LEU A 72 7.29 12.31 -0.69
C LEU A 72 7.77 11.83 0.68
N GLU A 73 7.60 12.67 1.70
CA GLU A 73 7.82 12.28 3.09
C GLU A 73 6.69 11.35 3.54
N THR A 74 7.07 10.21 4.09
CA THR A 74 6.13 9.26 4.70
C THR A 74 5.89 9.60 6.18
N PRO A 75 4.68 9.42 6.71
CA PRO A 75 3.51 8.88 6.02
C PRO A 75 2.73 9.95 5.24
N PHE A 76 2.06 9.53 4.16
CA PHE A 76 1.16 10.40 3.38
C PHE A 76 -0.12 9.66 2.95
N SER A 77 -1.18 10.42 2.69
CA SER A 77 -2.45 9.88 2.19
C SER A 77 -2.45 9.81 0.67
N ALA A 78 -2.95 8.70 0.13
CA ALA A 78 -3.03 8.48 -1.31
C ALA A 78 -4.26 7.66 -1.69
N GLU A 79 -4.72 7.87 -2.91
CA GLU A 79 -5.57 6.93 -3.63
C GLU A 79 -4.70 5.85 -4.26
N ILE A 80 -5.09 4.60 -4.09
CA ILE A 80 -4.31 3.43 -4.45
C ILE A 80 -5.20 2.57 -5.33
N VAL A 81 -4.72 2.33 -6.55
CA VAL A 81 -5.38 1.45 -7.51
C VAL A 81 -4.82 0.06 -7.30
N ILE A 82 -5.67 -0.88 -6.86
CA ILE A 82 -5.33 -2.26 -6.55
C ILE A 82 -6.02 -3.16 -7.56
N ASP A 83 -5.28 -4.07 -8.18
CA ASP A 83 -5.85 -5.18 -8.92
C ASP A 83 -5.72 -6.48 -8.11
N GLN A 84 -6.60 -7.43 -8.39
CA GLN A 84 -6.56 -8.77 -7.85
C GLN A 84 -6.07 -9.73 -8.93
N GLU A 85 -4.90 -10.32 -8.68
CA GLU A 85 -4.29 -11.33 -9.56
C GLU A 85 -4.32 -12.71 -8.90
N THR A 86 -4.27 -13.77 -9.70
CA THR A 86 -4.08 -15.13 -9.19
C THR A 86 -2.60 -15.45 -9.11
N ASP A 87 -2.12 -15.96 -7.98
CA ASP A 87 -0.71 -16.27 -7.74
C ASP A 87 -0.16 -17.52 -8.46
N GLY A 88 -0.89 -18.03 -9.47
CA GLY A 88 -0.58 -19.27 -10.17
C GLY A 88 -0.84 -20.54 -9.36
N ALA A 89 -1.02 -20.45 -8.03
CA ALA A 89 -1.39 -21.55 -7.13
C ALA A 89 -2.89 -21.52 -6.74
N GLY A 90 -3.66 -20.63 -7.37
CA GLY A 90 -5.09 -20.45 -7.10
C GLY A 90 -5.41 -19.49 -5.95
N GLY A 91 -4.39 -18.90 -5.32
CA GLY A 91 -4.55 -17.83 -4.34
C GLY A 91 -4.80 -16.48 -5.02
N VAL A 92 -5.59 -15.63 -4.39
CA VAL A 92 -5.82 -14.25 -4.85
C VAL A 92 -4.84 -13.32 -4.14
N VAL A 93 -4.03 -12.60 -4.90
CA VAL A 93 -3.08 -11.60 -4.41
C VAL A 93 -3.48 -10.20 -4.85
N GLN A 94 -3.30 -9.24 -3.95
CA GLN A 94 -3.52 -7.82 -4.26
C GLN A 94 -2.23 -7.21 -4.80
N VAL A 95 -2.34 -6.56 -5.95
CA VAL A 95 -1.23 -5.88 -6.64
C VAL A 95 -1.56 -4.40 -6.79
N CYS A 96 -0.69 -3.53 -6.31
CA CYS A 96 -0.82 -2.09 -6.50
C CYS A 96 -0.40 -1.71 -7.92
N MET A 97 -1.36 -1.22 -8.69
CA MET A 97 -1.17 -0.76 -10.08
C MET A 97 -0.71 0.69 -10.14
N ASP A 98 -1.25 1.56 -9.27
CA ASP A 98 -0.93 2.99 -9.26
C ASP A 98 -1.16 3.61 -7.88
N VAL A 99 -0.45 4.71 -7.59
CA VAL A 99 -0.59 5.49 -6.35
C VAL A 99 -0.67 6.97 -6.68
N ARG A 100 -1.71 7.62 -6.17
CA ARG A 100 -2.01 9.04 -6.41
C ARG A 100 -2.07 9.78 -5.08
N PRO A 101 -1.03 10.54 -4.71
CA PRO A 101 -1.01 11.30 -3.47
C PRO A 101 -2.13 12.35 -3.44
N MET A 102 -2.90 12.43 -2.36
CA MET A 102 -4.08 13.30 -2.25
C MET A 102 -3.74 14.76 -1.85
N GLN A 103 -2.60 15.29 -2.30
CA GLN A 103 -1.98 16.56 -1.88
C GLN A 103 -1.36 16.59 -0.46
N ARG A 104 -0.28 17.37 -0.38
CA ARG A 104 0.57 17.62 0.78
C ARG A 104 -0.06 18.73 1.62
N VAL A 105 -0.23 18.51 2.94
CA VAL A 105 -0.46 19.60 3.90
C VAL A 105 0.72 20.56 3.77
N GLU A 106 0.48 21.85 3.54
CA GLU A 106 1.53 22.86 3.48
C GLU A 106 2.48 22.71 4.69
N PRO A 107 3.81 22.86 4.51
CA PRO A 107 4.69 22.89 5.66
C PRO A 107 4.21 24.04 6.57
N ALA A 108 3.80 23.70 7.79
CA ALA A 108 3.39 24.71 8.76
C ALA A 108 4.47 25.79 8.80
N LYS A 109 4.09 27.03 8.44
CA LYS A 109 4.95 28.20 8.65
C LYS A 109 5.46 28.10 10.08
N LYS A 110 6.78 27.96 10.27
CA LYS A 110 7.38 28.22 11.58
C LYS A 110 6.87 29.60 12.00
N ALA A 111 6.15 29.65 13.11
CA ALA A 111 5.83 30.91 13.75
C ALA A 111 7.17 31.63 13.97
N ALA A 112 7.30 32.81 13.36
CA ALA A 112 8.42 33.70 13.54
C ALA A 112 8.39 34.31 14.94
#